data_AF-A0AAX6GH74-F1
#
_entry.id   AF-A0AAX6GH74-F1
#
_cell.length_a   1.000
_cell.length_b   1.000
_cell.length_c   1.000
_cell.angle_alpha   90.00
_cell.angle_beta   90.00
_cell.angle_gamma   90.00
#
_symmetry.space_group_name_H-M   'P 1'
#
loop_
_entity.id
_entity.type
_entity.pdbx_description
1 polymer ?
#
loop_
_entity_poly.entity_id
_entity_poly.type
_entity_poly.pdbx_seq_one_letter_code
_entity_poly.pdbx_strand_id
1 'polypeptide(L)'
;MLWCGRTPSSSSSSSISLHLPLQLPPLSKSTPSSLSFNSRNRNIFCSISCSTTTSSSSTVAKKRKRYRRSYPGESKGIVEEMRFVAMRLRTTSTSSSSSNPSDEDEGGGITTWRPSMEGLLKYLVDSGLVFQTLERIVDESSEVSYTYFRNSGLERSASITKDLKWFEQQGIVVPQPSAPGITYATYLEELAEKSAPSFLCHLYNIYFAHIAGGQGIGKQVCEMLLQGHDMEFYKWEGEVPELLKDVREKLNKLGEHWSRDEKNKCLREAAKSFRFSGQIVRLIILGNHNISSQLLVALLSILHSLEEGKDSVSVLLYGTRF
;
A
#
# COMPACT_ATOMS: atom_id res chain seq x y z
N MET A 1 59.54 -23.46 -10.86
CA MET A 1 58.63 -24.19 -11.76
C MET A 1 57.94 -25.28 -10.97
N LEU A 2 56.61 -25.32 -11.12
CA LEU A 2 55.68 -26.43 -10.91
C LEU A 2 55.31 -26.87 -9.48
N TRP A 3 53.99 -27.00 -9.38
CA TRP A 3 53.10 -27.28 -8.26
C TRP A 3 53.04 -28.77 -7.88
N CYS A 4 52.73 -28.98 -6.59
CA CYS A 4 51.82 -29.95 -5.96
C CYS A 4 51.50 -31.33 -6.58
N GLY A 5 51.45 -32.34 -5.67
CA GLY A 5 50.48 -33.44 -5.77
C GLY A 5 50.79 -34.69 -4.94
N ARG A 6 50.39 -34.72 -3.65
CA ARG A 6 50.05 -35.96 -2.92
C ARG A 6 48.67 -35.83 -2.29
N THR A 7 47.84 -36.83 -2.57
CA THR A 7 46.53 -37.23 -2.02
C THR A 7 46.65 -37.78 -0.58
N PRO A 8 45.61 -38.36 0.07
CA PRO A 8 44.17 -38.01 0.21
C PRO A 8 43.64 -38.10 1.68
N SER A 9 42.36 -37.73 1.84
CA SER A 9 41.32 -38.35 2.70
C SER A 9 41.33 -38.28 4.24
N SER A 10 40.12 -37.94 4.72
CA SER A 10 39.40 -38.43 5.91
C SER A 10 39.44 -37.60 7.20
N SER A 11 38.28 -37.04 7.56
CA SER A 11 37.70 -36.98 8.92
C SER A 11 36.35 -36.25 8.81
N SER A 12 35.24 -37.01 8.79
CA SER A 12 34.31 -37.18 9.92
C SER A 12 33.55 -35.90 10.29
N SER A 13 32.38 -35.74 9.67
CA SER A 13 31.38 -34.73 10.01
C SER A 13 30.55 -35.19 11.22
N SER A 14 30.73 -34.53 12.35
CA SER A 14 29.87 -34.67 13.52
C SER A 14 28.73 -33.64 13.41
N SER A 15 27.52 -34.13 13.17
CA SER A 15 26.29 -33.35 13.19
C SER A 15 25.92 -32.96 14.63
N ILE A 16 25.81 -31.66 14.90
CA ILE A 16 25.23 -31.14 16.14
C ILE A 16 23.79 -30.74 15.84
N SER A 17 22.85 -31.60 16.24
CA SER A 17 21.44 -31.27 16.38
C SER A 17 21.24 -30.37 17.60
N LEU A 18 20.75 -29.16 17.38
CA LEU A 18 20.18 -28.34 18.46
C LEU A 18 18.67 -28.57 18.48
N HIS A 19 18.25 -29.44 19.39
CA HIS A 19 16.87 -29.72 19.75
C HIS A 19 16.44 -28.69 20.81
N LEU A 20 15.51 -27.79 20.47
CA LEU A 20 14.92 -26.85 21.43
C LEU A 20 13.47 -27.27 21.73
N PRO A 21 13.09 -27.49 23.01
CA PRO A 21 11.75 -27.92 23.36
C PRO A 21 10.78 -26.74 23.39
N LEU A 22 9.77 -26.78 22.52
CA LEU A 22 8.58 -25.92 22.57
C LEU A 22 7.59 -26.53 23.58
N GLN A 23 7.42 -25.87 24.73
CA GLN A 23 6.40 -26.22 25.71
C GLN A 23 5.26 -25.19 25.65
N LEU A 24 4.12 -25.63 25.11
CA LEU A 24 2.86 -24.88 25.05
C LEU A 24 2.17 -24.88 26.42
N PRO A 25 1.63 -23.74 26.90
CA PRO A 25 0.72 -23.73 28.05
C PRO A 25 -0.72 -24.12 27.65
N PRO A 26 -1.52 -24.71 28.57
CA PRO A 26 -2.78 -25.35 28.25
C PRO A 26 -3.96 -24.38 28.08
N LEU A 27 -4.90 -24.85 27.26
CA LEU A 27 -6.18 -24.25 26.89
C LEU A 27 -7.17 -24.29 28.08
N SER A 28 -7.54 -23.13 28.64
CA SER A 28 -8.66 -23.03 29.60
C SER A 28 -9.94 -22.57 28.92
N LYS A 29 -10.97 -23.42 28.97
CA LYS A 29 -12.33 -23.15 28.50
C LYS A 29 -13.06 -22.26 29.53
N SER A 30 -13.65 -21.16 29.08
CA SER A 30 -14.72 -20.47 29.81
C SER A 30 -15.88 -20.11 28.88
N THR A 31 -17.07 -20.50 29.32
CA THR A 31 -18.40 -20.34 28.70
C THR A 31 -18.93 -18.91 28.79
N PRO A 32 -19.90 -18.52 27.94
CA PRO A 32 -20.32 -17.13 27.81
C PRO A 32 -21.37 -16.75 28.86
N SER A 33 -21.16 -15.64 29.55
CA SER A 33 -22.18 -14.97 30.36
C SER A 33 -22.94 -13.94 29.51
N SER A 34 -24.26 -14.10 29.49
CA SER A 34 -25.24 -13.21 28.89
C SER A 34 -25.23 -11.84 29.56
N LEU A 35 -25.08 -10.76 28.79
CA LEU A 35 -25.44 -9.41 29.22
C LEU A 35 -26.47 -8.83 28.26
N SER A 36 -27.70 -8.79 28.76
CA SER A 36 -28.84 -8.08 28.20
C SER A 36 -28.53 -6.59 28.11
N PHE A 37 -28.72 -5.98 26.94
CA PHE A 37 -28.79 -4.53 26.83
C PHE A 37 -30.19 -4.09 26.39
N ASN A 38 -30.72 -3.19 27.22
CA ASN A 38 -32.07 -2.66 27.25
C ASN A 38 -32.53 -2.06 25.91
N SER A 39 -33.65 -2.59 25.40
CA SER A 39 -34.47 -1.93 24.38
C SER A 39 -35.25 -0.78 25.04
N ARG A 40 -34.95 0.46 24.66
CA ARG A 40 -35.72 1.63 25.08
C ARG A 40 -37.05 1.69 24.33
N ASN A 41 -38.10 1.45 25.09
CA ASN A 41 -39.49 1.84 24.88
C ASN A 41 -39.62 3.26 24.28
N ARG A 42 -40.39 3.39 23.20
CA ARG A 42 -41.23 4.57 22.96
C ARG A 42 -42.65 4.10 22.67
N ASN A 43 -43.53 4.43 23.61
CA ASN A 43 -44.97 4.26 23.52
C ASN A 43 -45.54 5.08 22.35
N ILE A 44 -46.38 4.44 21.53
CA ILE A 44 -47.48 5.11 20.85
C ILE A 44 -48.73 4.26 21.11
N PHE A 45 -49.62 4.80 21.95
CA PHE A 45 -50.99 4.33 22.11
C PHE A 45 -51.80 4.72 20.87
N CYS A 46 -52.65 3.82 20.35
CA CYS A 46 -53.99 4.20 19.90
C CYS A 46 -54.91 2.97 19.74
N SER A 47 -55.84 2.88 20.69
CA SER A 47 -57.28 2.63 20.53
C SER A 47 -57.78 1.57 19.54
N ILE A 48 -58.36 0.52 20.11
CA ILE A 48 -59.28 -0.42 19.47
C ILE A 48 -60.53 0.33 18.99
N SER A 49 -60.92 0.12 17.74
CA SER A 49 -62.29 0.34 17.27
C SER A 49 -62.62 -0.72 16.22
N CYS A 50 -63.57 -1.59 16.55
CA CYS A 50 -64.16 -2.55 15.62
C CYS A 50 -65.19 -1.84 14.76
N SER A 51 -65.15 -2.03 13.43
CA SER A 51 -66.28 -2.56 12.66
C SER A 51 -66.07 -2.47 11.15
N THR A 52 -66.69 -3.43 10.46
CA THR A 52 -67.16 -3.47 9.08
C THR A 52 -66.28 -4.17 8.04
N THR A 53 -66.83 -5.30 7.60
CA THR A 53 -66.53 -6.15 6.45
C THR A 53 -66.36 -5.36 5.15
N THR A 54 -65.28 -5.60 4.42
CA THR A 54 -65.26 -5.45 2.96
C THR A 54 -64.21 -6.36 2.33
N SER A 55 -64.70 -7.20 1.42
CA SER A 55 -64.05 -7.97 0.36
C SER A 55 -62.52 -8.11 0.37
N SER A 56 -62.12 -9.37 0.55
CA SER A 56 -60.87 -9.99 0.12
C SER A 56 -60.31 -9.45 -1.20
N SER A 57 -59.15 -8.80 -1.12
CA SER A 57 -58.11 -8.97 -2.14
C SER A 57 -56.76 -9.07 -1.43
N SER A 58 -56.32 -10.30 -1.20
CA SER A 58 -54.97 -10.58 -0.72
C SER A 58 -53.97 -10.18 -1.80
N THR A 59 -53.51 -8.93 -1.77
CA THR A 59 -52.35 -8.52 -2.57
C THR A 59 -51.13 -9.23 -1.98
N VAL A 60 -50.66 -10.25 -2.69
CA VAL A 60 -49.39 -10.92 -2.37
C VAL A 60 -48.30 -9.85 -2.40
N ALA A 61 -47.82 -9.45 -1.22
CA ALA A 61 -46.70 -8.56 -1.09
C ALA A 61 -45.46 -9.23 -1.70
N LYS A 62 -45.21 -8.96 -2.99
CA LYS A 62 -43.99 -9.40 -3.68
C LYS A 62 -42.81 -8.80 -2.93
N LYS A 63 -42.10 -9.63 -2.17
CA LYS A 63 -40.86 -9.28 -1.47
C LYS A 63 -39.90 -8.70 -2.51
N ARG A 64 -39.76 -7.37 -2.57
CA ARG A 64 -38.86 -6.70 -3.51
C ARG A 64 -37.47 -7.28 -3.26
N LYS A 65 -36.92 -8.02 -4.23
CA LYS A 65 -35.53 -8.47 -4.19
C LYS A 65 -34.67 -7.22 -4.05
N ARG A 66 -34.13 -6.98 -2.86
CA ARG A 66 -33.28 -5.82 -2.59
C ARG A 66 -31.94 -6.16 -3.22
N TYR A 67 -31.77 -5.79 -4.49
CA TYR A 67 -30.49 -5.97 -5.17
C TYR A 67 -29.41 -5.24 -4.37
N ARG A 68 -28.28 -5.92 -4.15
CA ARG A 68 -27.11 -5.30 -3.54
C ARG A 68 -26.73 -4.09 -4.39
N ARG A 69 -26.53 -2.94 -3.74
CA ARG A 69 -25.97 -1.77 -4.41
C ARG A 69 -24.56 -2.11 -4.89
N SER A 70 -24.30 -1.93 -6.18
CA SER A 70 -22.98 -2.14 -6.75
C SER A 70 -21.97 -1.16 -6.17
N TYR A 71 -20.74 -1.64 -5.99
CA TYR A 71 -19.65 -0.84 -5.45
C TYR A 71 -19.14 0.14 -6.50
N PRO A 72 -18.66 1.34 -6.12
CA PRO A 72 -18.02 2.25 -7.05
C PRO A 72 -16.88 1.56 -7.80
N GLY A 73 -16.92 1.57 -9.14
CA GLY A 73 -15.90 0.95 -9.99
C GLY A 73 -16.10 -0.54 -10.30
N GLU A 74 -17.06 -1.22 -9.66
CA GLU A 74 -17.27 -2.68 -9.79
C GLU A 74 -17.55 -3.12 -11.22
N SER A 75 -18.20 -2.28 -12.04
CA SER A 75 -18.45 -2.57 -13.46
C SER A 75 -17.22 -2.46 -14.36
N LYS A 76 -16.16 -1.78 -13.91
CA LYS A 76 -14.91 -1.61 -14.68
C LYS A 76 -13.84 -2.62 -14.28
N GLY A 77 -13.85 -3.11 -13.05
CA GLY A 77 -12.90 -4.10 -12.55
C GLY A 77 -12.30 -3.73 -11.20
N ILE A 78 -11.57 -4.68 -10.62
CA ILE A 78 -11.03 -4.56 -9.26
C ILE A 78 -10.04 -3.39 -9.12
N VAL A 79 -9.28 -3.08 -10.17
CA VAL A 79 -8.36 -1.94 -10.20
C VAL A 79 -9.10 -0.62 -10.01
N GLU A 80 -10.25 -0.46 -10.66
CA GLU A 80 -11.06 0.75 -10.52
C GLU A 80 -11.70 0.82 -9.13
N GLU A 81 -12.17 -0.31 -8.59
CA GLU A 81 -12.65 -0.36 -7.20
C GLU A 81 -11.54 0.07 -6.20
N MET A 82 -10.30 -0.40 -6.41
CA MET A 82 -9.13 0.01 -5.61
C MET A 82 -8.85 1.50 -5.74
N ARG A 83 -8.96 2.07 -6.95
CA ARG A 83 -8.84 3.51 -7.20
C ARG A 83 -9.87 4.29 -6.38
N PHE A 84 -11.13 3.87 -6.34
CA PHE A 84 -12.15 4.52 -5.51
C PHE A 84 -11.83 4.46 -4.02
N VAL A 85 -11.26 3.35 -3.53
CA VAL A 85 -10.81 3.25 -2.13
C VAL A 85 -9.68 4.23 -1.85
N ALA A 86 -8.67 4.28 -2.71
CA ALA A 86 -7.55 5.23 -2.59
C ALA A 86 -8.05 6.69 -2.60
N MET A 87 -8.97 7.02 -3.52
CA MET A 87 -9.58 8.35 -3.61
C MET A 87 -10.44 8.71 -2.41
N ARG A 88 -11.06 7.74 -1.74
CA ARG A 88 -11.82 8.00 -0.51
C ARG A 88 -10.89 8.29 0.67
N LEU A 89 -9.75 7.60 0.75
CA LEU A 89 -8.75 7.88 1.79
C LEU A 89 -8.26 9.34 1.68
N ARG A 90 -8.23 9.91 0.46
CA ARG A 90 -7.96 11.34 0.20
C ARG A 90 -8.97 12.27 0.84
N THR A 91 -10.24 12.06 0.58
CA THR A 91 -11.28 13.02 1.00
C THR A 91 -11.46 12.98 2.51
N THR A 92 -11.36 11.80 3.12
CA THR A 92 -11.49 11.66 4.57
C THR A 92 -10.39 12.40 5.32
N SER A 93 -9.13 12.35 4.88
CA SER A 93 -8.04 13.08 5.55
C SER A 93 -8.20 14.60 5.45
N THR A 94 -8.58 15.10 4.27
CA THR A 94 -8.77 16.53 4.04
C THR A 94 -9.96 17.07 4.85
N SER A 95 -11.03 16.29 4.98
CA SER A 95 -12.22 16.66 5.77
C SER A 95 -11.98 16.65 7.29
N SER A 96 -11.18 15.72 7.82
CA SER A 96 -10.80 15.72 9.24
C SER A 96 -9.83 16.84 9.62
N SER A 97 -9.17 17.47 8.64
CA SER A 97 -8.33 18.66 8.85
C SER A 97 -9.07 19.99 8.64
N SER A 98 -10.35 19.98 8.25
CA SER A 98 -11.15 21.19 8.01
C SER A 98 -12.25 21.45 9.06
N SER A 99 -12.30 20.68 10.15
CA SER A 99 -13.17 20.98 11.29
C SER A 99 -12.45 21.87 12.31
N ASN A 100 -12.29 23.16 11.98
CA ASN A 100 -12.19 24.31 12.88
C ASN A 100 -12.13 25.60 12.03
N PRO A 101 -13.22 26.36 11.85
CA PRO A 101 -13.13 27.73 11.38
C PRO A 101 -13.03 28.64 12.61
N SER A 102 -11.82 29.07 12.92
CA SER A 102 -11.58 30.19 13.83
C SER A 102 -10.43 31.02 13.28
N ASP A 103 -10.84 32.10 12.62
CA ASP A 103 -10.28 33.44 12.54
C ASP A 103 -8.75 33.64 12.46
N GLU A 104 -8.37 34.33 11.39
CA GLU A 104 -7.27 35.28 11.25
C GLU A 104 -5.95 34.97 11.98
N ASP A 105 -4.97 34.43 11.25
CA ASP A 105 -3.56 34.76 11.51
C ASP A 105 -2.74 34.79 10.21
N GLU A 106 -1.85 35.75 10.17
CA GLU A 106 -1.04 36.23 9.07
C GLU A 106 -0.06 35.17 8.53
N GLY A 107 0.22 35.22 7.22
CA GLY A 107 1.58 35.13 6.69
C GLY A 107 2.49 33.97 7.07
N GLY A 108 1.98 32.86 7.62
CA GLY A 108 2.76 31.70 8.04
C GLY A 108 3.26 30.93 6.82
N GLY A 109 4.48 31.24 6.38
CA GLY A 109 5.14 30.59 5.25
C GLY A 109 5.02 29.06 5.31
N ILE A 110 4.57 28.48 4.20
CA ILE A 110 4.61 27.04 3.93
C ILE A 110 5.98 26.52 4.38
N THR A 111 6.01 25.72 5.44
CA THR A 111 7.22 25.01 5.85
C THR A 111 7.56 24.01 4.75
N THR A 112 8.37 24.47 3.80
CA THR A 112 8.84 23.67 2.67
C THR A 112 9.61 22.49 3.25
N TRP A 113 9.09 21.27 3.09
CA TRP A 113 9.78 20.08 3.57
C TRP A 113 11.18 20.04 2.96
N ARG A 114 12.17 19.55 3.71
CA ARG A 114 13.53 19.37 3.21
C ARG A 114 14.00 17.92 3.42
N PRO A 115 14.44 17.23 2.36
CA PRO A 115 15.01 15.90 2.50
C PRO A 115 16.39 15.96 3.14
N SER A 116 16.83 14.85 3.74
CA SER A 116 18.21 14.68 4.22
C SER A 116 18.87 13.47 3.56
N MET A 117 20.21 13.48 3.47
CA MET A 117 20.96 12.35 2.91
C MET A 117 20.74 11.06 3.71
N GLU A 118 20.75 11.15 5.05
CA GLU A 118 20.46 10.02 5.92
C GLU A 118 19.05 9.47 5.69
N GLY A 119 18.06 10.36 5.55
CA GLY A 119 16.68 9.99 5.29
C GLY A 119 16.48 9.32 3.93
N LEU A 120 17.15 9.82 2.90
CA LEU A 120 17.17 9.23 1.57
C LEU A 120 17.75 7.81 1.59
N LEU A 121 18.89 7.59 2.23
CA LEU A 121 19.50 6.26 2.30
C LEU A 121 18.61 5.26 3.04
N LYS A 122 18.03 5.65 4.18
CA LYS A 122 17.07 4.79 4.91
C LYS A 122 15.86 4.47 4.04
N TYR A 123 15.33 5.45 3.31
CA TYR A 123 14.24 5.24 2.37
C TYR A 123 14.60 4.26 1.24
N LEU A 124 15.77 4.40 0.63
CA LEU A 124 16.22 3.52 -0.46
C LEU A 124 16.43 2.10 0.05
N VAL A 125 17.05 1.93 1.21
CA VAL A 125 17.27 0.61 1.82
C VAL A 125 15.94 -0.06 2.16
N ASP A 126 15.03 0.65 2.84
CA ASP A 126 13.72 0.10 3.22
C ASP A 126 12.84 -0.20 1.99
N SER A 127 12.84 0.70 0.99
CA SER A 127 12.14 0.47 -0.27
C SER A 127 12.74 -0.71 -1.03
N GLY A 128 14.07 -0.81 -1.06
CA GLY A 128 14.80 -1.91 -1.67
C GLY A 128 14.41 -3.26 -1.08
N LEU A 129 14.33 -3.36 0.25
CA LEU A 129 13.86 -4.56 0.93
C LEU A 129 12.41 -4.92 0.56
N VAL A 130 11.52 -3.93 0.48
CA VAL A 130 10.11 -4.16 0.09
C VAL A 130 10.00 -4.63 -1.36
N PHE A 131 10.68 -3.99 -2.30
CA PHE A 131 10.68 -4.42 -3.70
C PHE A 131 11.31 -5.80 -3.87
N GLN A 132 12.45 -6.06 -3.23
CA GLN A 132 13.08 -7.39 -3.24
C GLN A 132 12.11 -8.46 -2.71
N THR A 133 11.36 -8.16 -1.66
CA THR A 133 10.37 -9.08 -1.09
C THR A 133 9.23 -9.36 -2.06
N LEU A 134 8.66 -8.33 -2.68
CA LEU A 134 7.61 -8.49 -3.70
C LEU A 134 8.09 -9.35 -4.87
N GLU A 135 9.26 -9.00 -5.42
CA GLU A 135 9.85 -9.65 -6.58
C GLU A 135 10.15 -11.12 -6.29
N ARG A 136 10.76 -11.41 -5.14
CA ARG A 136 11.03 -12.78 -4.69
C ARG A 136 9.76 -13.60 -4.51
N ILE A 137 8.73 -13.05 -3.84
CA ILE A 137 7.45 -13.77 -3.66
C ILE A 137 6.82 -14.11 -5.01
N VAL A 138 6.84 -13.18 -5.96
CA VAL A 138 6.27 -13.39 -7.30
C VAL A 138 7.07 -14.41 -8.10
N ASP A 139 8.40 -14.38 -8.00
CA ASP A 139 9.28 -15.28 -8.72
C ASP A 139 9.25 -16.71 -8.16
N GLU A 140 9.36 -16.88 -6.84
CA GLU A 140 9.52 -18.20 -6.18
C GLU A 140 8.19 -18.94 -5.95
N SER A 141 7.06 -18.23 -5.88
CA SER A 141 5.78 -18.86 -5.49
C SER A 141 5.22 -19.78 -6.56
N SER A 142 4.59 -20.88 -6.14
CA SER A 142 3.80 -21.77 -7.00
C SER A 142 2.36 -21.28 -7.23
N GLU A 143 1.95 -20.16 -6.62
CA GLU A 143 0.62 -19.57 -6.78
C GLU A 143 0.44 -19.08 -8.22
N VAL A 144 -0.51 -19.70 -8.94
CA VAL A 144 -0.76 -19.41 -10.37
C VAL A 144 -1.04 -17.92 -10.59
N SER A 145 -1.75 -17.28 -9.67
CA SER A 145 -2.07 -15.85 -9.73
C SER A 145 -0.83 -14.96 -9.82
N TYR A 146 0.30 -15.36 -9.21
CA TYR A 146 1.52 -14.53 -9.16
C TYR A 146 2.35 -14.65 -10.44
N THR A 147 2.27 -15.78 -11.14
CA THR A 147 3.05 -16.03 -12.37
C THR A 147 2.82 -14.97 -13.45
N TYR A 148 1.62 -14.38 -13.51
CA TYR A 148 1.28 -13.31 -14.47
C TYR A 148 2.07 -12.00 -14.24
N PHE A 149 2.63 -11.81 -13.04
CA PHE A 149 3.33 -10.60 -12.64
C PHE A 149 4.85 -10.75 -12.62
N ARG A 150 5.39 -11.91 -13.02
CA ARG A 150 6.84 -12.10 -13.21
C ARG A 150 7.31 -11.29 -14.41
N ASN A 151 8.50 -10.71 -14.30
CA ASN A 151 9.16 -9.95 -15.38
C ASN A 151 8.21 -8.90 -15.99
N SER A 152 7.53 -8.17 -15.13
CA SER A 152 6.60 -7.11 -15.50
C SER A 152 7.28 -5.89 -16.11
N GLY A 153 8.60 -5.77 -15.94
CA GLY A 153 9.38 -4.58 -16.26
C GLY A 153 9.29 -3.50 -15.18
N LEU A 154 8.44 -3.67 -14.16
CA LEU A 154 8.26 -2.71 -13.07
C LEU A 154 9.24 -2.94 -11.91
N GLU A 155 9.92 -4.09 -11.85
CA GLU A 155 10.84 -4.51 -10.79
C GLU A 155 11.88 -3.42 -10.49
N ARG A 156 12.12 -3.12 -9.21
CA ARG A 156 12.97 -2.00 -8.76
C ARG A 156 14.16 -2.42 -7.92
N SER A 157 14.19 -3.63 -7.35
CA SER A 157 15.25 -4.04 -6.43
C SER A 157 16.66 -3.89 -7.04
N ALA A 158 16.82 -4.27 -8.31
CA ALA A 158 18.08 -4.15 -9.05
C ALA A 158 18.50 -2.69 -9.26
N SER A 159 17.54 -1.82 -9.60
CA SER A 159 17.80 -0.38 -9.80
C SER A 159 18.25 0.30 -8.50
N ILE A 160 17.56 0.02 -7.39
CA ILE A 160 17.94 0.53 -6.06
C ILE A 160 19.32 0.01 -5.65
N THR A 161 19.63 -1.26 -5.96
CA THR A 161 20.95 -1.83 -5.66
C THR A 161 22.07 -1.09 -6.41
N LYS A 162 21.84 -0.65 -7.66
CA LYS A 162 22.79 0.19 -8.41
C LYS A 162 22.97 1.54 -7.74
N ASP A 163 21.88 2.19 -7.33
CA ASP A 163 21.94 3.49 -6.67
C ASP A 163 22.67 3.42 -5.32
N LEU A 164 22.39 2.41 -4.50
CA LEU A 164 23.09 2.21 -3.22
C LEU A 164 24.60 1.98 -3.41
N LYS A 165 24.99 1.19 -4.42
CA LYS A 165 26.42 1.02 -4.77
C LYS A 165 27.06 2.33 -5.24
N TRP A 166 26.33 3.17 -5.96
CA TRP A 166 26.81 4.49 -6.35
C TRP A 166 27.09 5.35 -5.11
N PHE A 167 26.20 5.34 -4.09
CA PHE A 167 26.46 6.03 -2.82
C PHE A 167 27.71 5.48 -2.10
N GLU A 168 27.89 4.16 -2.04
CA GLU A 168 29.08 3.53 -1.44
C GLU A 168 30.37 3.98 -2.15
N GLN A 169 30.36 4.11 -3.48
CA GLN A 169 31.50 4.60 -4.27
C GLN A 169 31.84 6.07 -3.96
N GLN A 170 30.86 6.87 -3.51
CA GLN A 170 31.11 8.22 -3.01
C GLN A 170 31.61 8.24 -1.54
N GLY A 171 31.86 7.07 -0.94
CA GLY A 171 32.29 6.94 0.45
C GLY A 171 31.17 7.12 1.47
N ILE A 172 29.91 7.03 1.04
CA ILE A 172 28.74 7.15 1.93
C ILE A 172 28.38 5.77 2.48
N VAL A 173 28.23 5.68 3.81
CA VAL A 173 27.86 4.44 4.48
C VAL A 173 26.37 4.17 4.33
N VAL A 174 26.02 3.05 3.70
CA VAL A 174 24.62 2.60 3.56
C VAL A 174 24.15 2.01 4.90
N PRO A 175 23.01 2.46 5.46
CA PRO A 175 22.49 1.94 6.71
C PRO A 175 21.87 0.55 6.53
N GLN A 176 21.65 -0.15 7.64
CA GLN A 176 20.83 -1.37 7.65
C GLN A 176 19.34 -1.04 7.51
N PRO A 177 18.51 -1.99 7.03
CA PRO A 177 17.06 -1.81 6.96
C PRO A 177 16.47 -1.41 8.31
N SER A 178 15.57 -0.44 8.28
CA SER A 178 14.92 0.10 9.46
C SER A 178 13.57 -0.57 9.73
N ALA A 179 12.98 -0.29 10.90
CA ALA A 179 11.76 -0.97 11.34
C ALA A 179 10.58 -0.86 10.35
N PRO A 180 10.30 0.30 9.70
CA PRO A 180 9.26 0.39 8.67
C PRO A 180 9.44 -0.60 7.51
N GLY A 181 10.63 -0.67 6.91
CA GLY A 181 10.94 -1.60 5.83
C GLY A 181 10.80 -3.07 6.25
N ILE A 182 11.40 -3.44 7.39
CA ILE A 182 11.32 -4.81 7.93
C ILE A 182 9.87 -5.20 8.20
N THR A 183 9.11 -4.34 8.91
CA THR A 183 7.71 -4.62 9.25
C THR A 183 6.88 -4.80 7.98
N TYR A 184 7.11 -3.98 6.95
CA TYR A 184 6.35 -4.09 5.73
C TYR A 184 6.70 -5.36 4.93
N ALA A 185 8.00 -5.68 4.81
CA ALA A 185 8.45 -6.90 4.15
C ALA A 185 7.86 -8.15 4.82
N THR A 186 7.97 -8.28 6.15
CA THR A 186 7.36 -9.41 6.89
C THR A 186 5.84 -9.46 6.70
N TYR A 187 5.16 -8.31 6.70
CA TYR A 187 3.73 -8.28 6.43
C TYR A 187 3.37 -8.81 5.04
N LEU A 188 4.16 -8.49 4.01
CA LEU A 188 3.94 -8.96 2.64
C LEU A 188 4.15 -10.47 2.52
N GLU A 189 5.16 -11.03 3.17
CA GLU A 189 5.40 -12.48 3.23
C GLU A 189 4.21 -13.21 3.85
N GLU A 190 3.79 -12.79 5.04
CA GLU A 190 2.63 -13.36 5.71
C GLU A 190 1.34 -13.24 4.89
N LEU A 191 1.17 -12.12 4.19
CA LEU A 191 -0.02 -11.85 3.40
C LEU A 191 -0.07 -12.73 2.15
N ALA A 192 1.08 -12.96 1.52
CA ALA A 192 1.21 -13.79 0.33
C ALA A 192 0.82 -15.25 0.59
N GLU A 193 1.10 -15.77 1.78
CA GLU A 193 0.67 -17.11 2.22
C GLU A 193 -0.84 -17.19 2.50
N LYS A 194 -1.42 -16.10 3.02
CA LYS A 194 -2.81 -16.07 3.51
C LYS A 194 -3.81 -15.77 2.40
N SER A 195 -3.48 -14.87 1.46
CA SER A 195 -4.44 -14.41 0.45
C SER A 195 -3.78 -13.71 -0.73
N ALA A 196 -3.82 -14.37 -1.90
CA ALA A 196 -3.38 -13.79 -3.17
C ALA A 196 -4.09 -12.47 -3.54
N PRO A 197 -5.42 -12.33 -3.42
CA PRO A 197 -6.09 -11.04 -3.67
C PRO A 197 -5.58 -9.88 -2.80
N SER A 198 -5.28 -10.16 -1.54
CA SER A 198 -4.76 -9.19 -0.60
C SER A 198 -3.30 -8.82 -0.89
N PHE A 199 -2.45 -9.80 -1.20
CA PHE A 199 -1.07 -9.54 -1.62
C PHE A 199 -1.01 -8.72 -2.92
N LEU A 200 -1.80 -9.09 -3.93
CA LEU A 200 -1.84 -8.38 -5.21
C LEU A 200 -2.36 -6.94 -5.07
N CYS A 201 -3.18 -6.65 -4.06
CA CYS A 201 -3.54 -5.28 -3.70
C CYS A 201 -2.30 -4.44 -3.33
N HIS A 202 -1.41 -4.99 -2.51
CA HIS A 202 -0.18 -4.32 -2.12
C HIS A 202 0.78 -4.19 -3.29
N LEU A 203 1.00 -5.26 -4.06
CA LEU A 203 1.85 -5.23 -5.26
C LEU A 203 1.46 -4.09 -6.19
N TYR A 204 0.17 -4.00 -6.56
CA TYR A 204 -0.32 -2.95 -7.43
C TYR A 204 -0.11 -1.55 -6.82
N ASN A 205 -0.50 -1.35 -5.55
CA ASN A 205 -0.42 -0.03 -4.92
C ASN A 205 1.02 0.44 -4.71
N ILE A 206 1.97 -0.46 -4.44
CA ILE A 206 3.39 -0.13 -4.29
C ILE A 206 3.95 0.37 -5.63
N TYR A 207 3.77 -0.40 -6.71
CA TYR A 207 4.23 0.02 -8.04
C TYR A 207 3.51 1.28 -8.52
N PHE A 208 2.18 1.34 -8.37
CA PHE A 208 1.40 2.51 -8.75
C PHE A 208 1.85 3.78 -8.01
N ALA A 209 2.05 3.70 -6.69
CA ALA A 209 2.50 4.84 -5.90
C ALA A 209 3.91 5.32 -6.31
N HIS A 210 4.82 4.40 -6.63
CA HIS A 210 6.16 4.74 -7.11
C HIS A 210 6.13 5.44 -8.47
N ILE A 211 5.40 4.88 -9.43
CA ILE A 211 5.26 5.42 -10.79
C ILE A 211 4.57 6.79 -10.78
N ALA A 212 3.48 6.91 -10.03
CA ALA A 212 2.71 8.13 -9.96
C ALA A 212 3.40 9.17 -9.07
N GLY A 213 3.42 8.90 -7.76
CA GLY A 213 3.88 9.87 -6.76
C GLY A 213 5.39 9.91 -6.55
N GLY A 214 6.04 8.75 -6.64
CA GLY A 214 7.45 8.58 -6.33
C GLY A 214 8.37 9.40 -7.24
N GLN A 215 8.00 9.57 -8.52
CA GLN A 215 8.74 10.35 -9.50
C GLN A 215 8.92 11.82 -9.09
N GLY A 216 7.83 12.47 -8.67
CA GLY A 216 7.88 13.88 -8.24
C GLY A 216 8.75 14.08 -7.00
N ILE A 217 8.61 13.20 -6.00
CA ILE A 217 9.44 13.22 -4.79
C ILE A 217 10.90 12.97 -5.16
N GLY A 218 11.16 11.98 -6.00
CA GLY A 218 12.48 11.60 -6.47
C GLY A 218 13.22 12.73 -7.15
N LYS A 219 12.57 13.37 -8.11
CA LYS A 219 13.13 14.52 -8.83
C LYS A 219 13.55 15.63 -7.87
N GLN A 220 12.66 16.03 -6.95
CA GLN A 220 12.96 17.09 -5.98
C GLN A 220 14.09 16.69 -5.03
N VAL A 221 14.15 15.42 -4.61
CA VAL A 221 15.27 14.93 -3.77
C VAL A 221 16.59 14.95 -4.54
N CYS A 222 16.60 14.53 -5.80
CA CYS A 222 17.81 14.53 -6.64
C CYS A 222 18.32 15.96 -6.88
N GLU A 223 17.40 16.91 -7.16
CA GLU A 223 17.72 18.34 -7.30
C GLU A 223 18.31 18.92 -6.01
N MET A 224 17.72 18.59 -4.85
CA MET A 224 18.13 19.18 -3.57
C MET A 224 19.39 18.55 -2.95
N LEU A 225 19.61 17.25 -3.13
CA LEU A 225 20.69 16.51 -2.44
C LEU A 225 21.78 15.96 -3.36
N LEU A 226 21.45 15.69 -4.63
CA LEU A 226 22.34 14.94 -5.54
C LEU A 226 22.79 15.78 -6.74
N GLN A 227 22.65 17.11 -6.68
CA GLN A 227 23.02 18.03 -7.76
C GLN A 227 22.37 17.67 -9.11
N GLY A 228 21.15 17.14 -9.06
CA GLY A 228 20.42 16.68 -10.25
C GLY A 228 20.89 15.34 -10.82
N HIS A 229 21.65 14.53 -10.07
CA HIS A 229 21.96 13.16 -10.47
C HIS A 229 20.69 12.32 -10.63
N ASP A 230 20.50 11.75 -11.82
CA ASP A 230 19.36 10.89 -12.13
C ASP A 230 19.58 9.47 -11.61
N MET A 231 18.89 9.10 -10.53
CA MET A 231 18.92 7.76 -9.95
C MET A 231 18.26 6.71 -10.86
N GLU A 232 18.82 5.50 -10.87
CA GLU A 232 18.31 4.35 -11.62
C GLU A 232 16.93 3.91 -11.13
N PHE A 233 16.62 4.11 -9.85
CA PHE A 233 15.34 3.78 -9.24
C PHE A 233 14.13 4.38 -9.97
N TYR A 234 14.33 5.52 -10.63
CA TYR A 234 13.31 6.27 -11.36
C TYR A 234 13.33 6.06 -12.88
N LYS A 235 14.18 5.16 -13.40
CA LYS A 235 14.31 4.85 -14.83
C LYS A 235 13.78 3.45 -15.14
N TRP A 236 13.06 3.29 -16.25
CA TRP A 236 12.54 1.99 -16.69
C TRP A 236 13.03 1.65 -18.09
N GLU A 237 13.13 0.34 -18.33
CA GLU A 237 13.29 -0.20 -19.67
C GLU A 237 11.88 -0.34 -20.27
N GLY A 238 11.50 0.61 -21.12
CA GLY A 238 10.19 0.65 -21.79
C GLY A 238 9.24 1.73 -21.28
N GLU A 239 8.07 1.81 -21.91
CA GLU A 239 7.06 2.84 -21.64
C GLU A 239 6.26 2.51 -20.38
N VAL A 240 6.53 3.24 -19.29
CA VAL A 240 5.89 3.04 -17.98
C VAL A 240 4.35 3.00 -18.03
N PRO A 241 3.65 3.85 -18.82
CA PRO A 241 2.20 3.77 -18.94
C PRO A 241 1.71 2.42 -19.51
N GLU A 242 2.46 1.82 -20.43
CA GLU A 242 2.14 0.51 -21.02
C GLU A 242 2.38 -0.62 -20.03
N LEU A 243 3.51 -0.61 -19.33
CA LEU A 243 3.83 -1.59 -18.28
C LEU A 243 2.75 -1.60 -17.18
N LEU A 244 2.35 -0.41 -16.73
CA LEU A 244 1.31 -0.28 -15.71
C LEU A 244 -0.08 -0.68 -16.24
N LYS A 245 -0.38 -0.41 -17.52
CA LYS A 245 -1.63 -0.85 -18.15
C LYS A 245 -1.71 -2.39 -18.19
N ASP A 246 -0.65 -3.07 -18.58
CA ASP A 246 -0.59 -4.54 -18.60
C ASP A 246 -0.85 -5.15 -17.21
N VAL A 247 -0.21 -4.60 -16.16
CA VAL A 247 -0.45 -5.02 -14.77
C VAL A 247 -1.92 -4.84 -14.37
N ARG A 248 -2.55 -3.72 -14.76
CA ARG A 248 -3.98 -3.47 -14.48
C ARG A 248 -4.89 -4.47 -15.19
N GLU A 249 -4.61 -4.77 -16.46
CA GLU A 249 -5.40 -5.73 -17.23
C GLU A 249 -5.30 -7.15 -16.67
N LYS A 250 -4.09 -7.59 -16.32
CA LYS A 250 -3.85 -8.88 -15.64
C LYS A 250 -4.59 -8.97 -14.31
N LEU A 251 -4.51 -7.91 -13.49
CA LEU A 251 -5.20 -7.87 -12.19
C LEU A 251 -6.73 -7.87 -12.35
N ASN A 252 -7.27 -7.17 -13.35
CA ASN A 252 -8.70 -7.20 -13.65
C ASN A 252 -9.16 -8.60 -14.10
N LYS A 253 -8.42 -9.27 -14.99
CA LYS A 253 -8.73 -10.65 -15.41
C LYS A 253 -8.73 -11.64 -14.25
N LEU A 254 -7.76 -11.54 -13.34
CA LEU A 254 -7.77 -12.34 -12.10
C LEU A 254 -8.97 -11.99 -11.22
N GLY A 255 -9.27 -10.69 -11.09
CA GLY A 255 -10.40 -10.18 -10.32
C GLY A 255 -11.77 -10.65 -10.82
N GLU A 256 -11.94 -11.00 -12.10
CA GLU A 256 -13.19 -11.59 -12.61
C GLU A 256 -13.53 -12.92 -11.94
N HIS A 257 -12.50 -13.68 -11.53
CA HIS A 257 -12.63 -15.00 -10.92
C HIS A 257 -12.72 -14.95 -9.39
N TRP A 258 -12.48 -13.78 -8.78
CA TRP A 258 -12.58 -13.61 -7.34
C TRP A 258 -14.04 -13.53 -6.89
N SER A 259 -14.34 -14.25 -5.82
CA SER A 259 -15.55 -14.03 -5.06
C SER A 259 -15.61 -12.59 -4.55
N ARG A 260 -16.82 -12.13 -4.26
CA ARG A 260 -17.02 -10.77 -3.77
C ARG A 260 -16.35 -10.53 -2.40
N ASP A 261 -16.19 -11.58 -1.60
CA ASP A 261 -15.49 -11.51 -0.32
C ASP A 261 -13.98 -11.39 -0.50
N GLU A 262 -13.40 -12.06 -1.50
CA GLU A 262 -12.00 -11.89 -1.88
C GLU A 262 -11.72 -10.49 -2.42
N LYS A 263 -12.58 -9.96 -3.29
CA LYS A 263 -12.51 -8.55 -3.71
C LYS A 263 -12.56 -7.61 -2.51
N ASN A 264 -13.48 -7.84 -1.56
CA ASN A 264 -13.58 -7.02 -0.36
C ASN A 264 -12.34 -7.14 0.55
N LYS A 265 -11.71 -8.33 0.64
CA LYS A 265 -10.43 -8.51 1.35
C LYS A 265 -9.32 -7.69 0.69
N CYS A 266 -9.17 -7.81 -0.63
CA CYS A 266 -8.27 -6.99 -1.45
C CYS A 266 -8.47 -5.49 -1.17
N LEU A 267 -9.69 -4.98 -1.28
CA LEU A 267 -9.99 -3.56 -1.07
C LEU A 267 -9.69 -3.05 0.35
N ARG A 268 -9.79 -3.89 1.39
CA ARG A 268 -9.43 -3.51 2.77
C ARG A 268 -7.92 -3.34 2.96
N GLU A 269 -7.11 -3.99 2.14
CA GLU A 269 -5.65 -3.88 2.21
C GLU A 269 -5.11 -2.57 1.63
N ALA A 270 -5.85 -1.90 0.74
CA ALA A 270 -5.39 -0.66 0.11
C ALA A 270 -4.97 0.40 1.14
N ALA A 271 -5.77 0.61 2.18
CA ALA A 271 -5.45 1.56 3.25
C ALA A 271 -4.18 1.19 4.03
N LYS A 272 -3.94 -0.11 4.25
CA LYS A 272 -2.73 -0.59 4.91
C LYS A 272 -1.51 -0.39 4.01
N SER A 273 -1.64 -0.66 2.71
CA SER A 273 -0.58 -0.41 1.73
C SER A 273 -0.10 1.03 1.76
N PHE A 274 -1.03 2.00 1.76
CA PHE A 274 -0.68 3.42 1.88
C PHE A 274 -0.06 3.77 3.23
N ARG A 275 -0.54 3.17 4.32
CA ARG A 275 0.02 3.39 5.66
C ARG A 275 1.48 2.93 5.74
N PHE A 276 1.78 1.71 5.30
CA PHE A 276 3.14 1.18 5.31
C PHE A 276 4.07 1.98 4.39
N SER A 277 3.64 2.22 3.14
CA SER A 277 4.43 3.00 2.18
C SER A 277 4.69 4.42 2.68
N GLY A 278 3.69 5.03 3.33
CA GLY A 278 3.81 6.35 3.95
C GLY A 278 4.82 6.38 5.11
N GLN A 279 4.98 5.29 5.87
CA GLN A 279 6.01 5.22 6.92
C GLN A 279 7.43 5.21 6.32
N ILE A 280 7.63 4.55 5.18
CA ILE A 280 8.92 4.53 4.48
C ILE A 280 9.21 5.89 3.84
N VAL A 281 8.24 6.50 3.14
CA VAL A 281 8.40 7.84 2.54
C VAL A 281 8.72 8.91 3.60
N ARG A 282 8.20 8.77 4.83
CA ARG A 282 8.53 9.68 5.95
C ARG A 282 10.01 9.70 6.29
N LEU A 283 10.78 8.65 5.99
CA LEU A 283 12.22 8.61 6.25
C LEU A 283 12.93 9.72 5.48
N ILE A 284 12.50 10.05 4.25
CA ILE A 284 13.05 11.16 3.46
C ILE A 284 12.68 12.51 4.10
N ILE A 285 11.43 12.66 4.52
CA ILE A 285 10.82 13.96 4.83
C ILE A 285 11.10 14.40 6.27
N LEU A 286 11.07 13.46 7.21
CA LEU A 286 11.14 13.73 8.65
C LEU A 286 12.52 13.29 9.15
N GLY A 287 13.51 14.15 8.94
CA GLY A 287 14.65 14.21 9.84
C GLY A 287 14.15 14.56 11.25
N ASN A 288 13.78 13.55 12.02
CA ASN A 288 13.52 13.59 13.47
C ASN A 288 12.32 14.34 14.08
N HIS A 289 11.30 14.84 13.37
CA HIS A 289 10.08 15.34 14.05
C HIS A 289 8.73 15.04 13.37
N ASN A 290 7.69 15.04 14.20
CA ASN A 290 6.39 14.39 14.03
C ASN A 290 5.42 15.25 13.20
N ILE A 291 5.16 14.91 11.92
CA ILE A 291 4.13 15.58 11.10
C ILE A 291 3.31 14.51 10.37
N SER A 292 2.19 14.10 10.99
CA SER A 292 1.38 12.97 10.50
C SER A 292 0.23 13.35 9.55
N SER A 293 -0.12 14.64 9.41
CA SER A 293 -1.31 15.08 8.65
C SER A 293 -1.00 15.63 7.25
N GLN A 294 0.11 16.35 7.09
CA GLN A 294 0.44 17.02 5.81
C GLN A 294 0.97 16.06 4.73
N LEU A 295 1.41 14.87 5.11
CA LEU A 295 2.05 13.91 4.20
C LEU A 295 1.05 13.16 3.32
N LEU A 296 -0.16 12.88 3.85
CA LEU A 296 -1.23 12.36 3.01
C LEU A 296 -1.60 13.43 1.98
N VAL A 297 -1.75 14.70 2.42
CA VAL A 297 -2.02 15.82 1.51
C VAL A 297 -0.95 15.94 0.43
N ALA A 298 0.34 15.80 0.76
CA ALA A 298 1.42 15.82 -0.25
C ALA A 298 1.35 14.63 -1.23
N LEU A 299 1.23 13.39 -0.75
CA LEU A 299 1.03 12.20 -1.59
C LEU A 299 -0.23 12.30 -2.46
N LEU A 300 -1.28 12.94 -1.94
CA LEU A 300 -2.56 13.13 -2.61
C LEU A 300 -2.58 14.33 -3.56
N SER A 301 -1.79 15.37 -3.30
CA SER A 301 -1.55 16.50 -4.21
C SER A 301 -0.69 16.08 -5.39
N ILE A 302 0.29 15.19 -5.18
CA ILE A 302 1.07 14.61 -6.29
C ILE A 302 0.18 13.70 -7.14
N LEU A 303 -0.77 12.96 -6.53
CA LEU A 303 -1.80 12.22 -7.27
C LEU A 303 -2.80 13.14 -8.00
N HIS A 304 -3.07 14.35 -7.48
CA HIS A 304 -3.91 15.37 -8.13
C HIS A 304 -3.26 15.95 -9.39
N SER A 305 -1.95 16.17 -9.39
CA SER A 305 -1.21 16.64 -10.57
C SER A 305 -1.21 15.65 -11.74
N LEU A 306 -1.53 14.37 -11.50
CA LEU A 306 -1.54 13.31 -12.50
C LEU A 306 -2.91 13.07 -13.16
N GLU A 307 -3.98 13.68 -12.64
CA GLU A 307 -5.33 13.55 -13.22
C GLU A 307 -5.63 14.65 -14.26
N GLU A 308 -4.89 15.77 -14.27
CA GLU A 308 -5.14 16.89 -15.20
C GLU A 308 -4.39 16.83 -16.53
N GLY A 309 -3.48 15.87 -16.74
CA GLY A 309 -2.71 15.77 -18.00
C GLY A 309 -1.96 17.07 -18.35
N LYS A 310 -1.63 17.89 -17.35
CA LYS A 310 -0.85 19.12 -17.52
C LYS A 310 0.62 18.78 -17.32
N ASP A 311 1.43 19.20 -18.28
CA ASP A 311 2.89 19.07 -18.26
C ASP A 311 3.45 19.42 -16.88
N SER A 312 4.17 18.47 -16.28
CA SER A 312 4.71 18.49 -14.91
C SER A 312 5.85 19.50 -14.70
N VAL A 313 5.89 20.57 -15.50
CA VAL A 313 6.86 21.67 -15.42
C VAL A 313 6.16 23.01 -15.11
N SER A 314 4.86 23.16 -15.37
CA SER A 314 4.18 24.45 -15.22
C SER A 314 3.77 24.79 -13.78
N VAL A 315 3.40 23.81 -12.95
CA VAL A 315 2.83 24.06 -11.61
C VAL A 315 3.89 24.32 -10.54
N LEU A 316 5.15 23.99 -10.79
CA LEU A 316 6.26 24.33 -9.88
C LEU A 316 6.86 25.72 -10.17
N LEU A 317 6.52 26.37 -11.29
CA LEU A 317 7.11 27.66 -11.68
C LEU A 317 6.12 28.82 -11.83
N TYR A 318 4.81 28.60 -12.03
CA TYR A 318 3.83 29.69 -12.10
C TYR A 318 2.46 29.26 -11.58
N GLY A 319 1.86 30.00 -10.64
CA GLY A 319 0.40 29.93 -10.47
C GLY A 319 -0.25 30.29 -9.12
N THR A 320 0.19 31.34 -8.43
CA THR A 320 -0.77 32.28 -7.82
C THR A 320 -1.21 33.27 -8.90
N ARG A 321 -2.50 33.67 -8.86
CA ARG A 321 -3.32 34.45 -9.81
C ARG A 321 -4.10 33.56 -10.79
N PHE A 322 -5.43 33.55 -10.81
CA PHE A 322 -6.46 34.48 -10.33
C PHE A 322 -7.50 33.77 -9.47
#